data_AF-A0A2S5M9G5-F1
#
_entry.id   AF-A0A2S5M9G5-F1
#
_cell.length_a   1.000
_cell.length_b   1.000
_cell.length_c   1.000
_cell.angle_alpha   90.00
_cell.angle_beta   90.00
_cell.angle_gamma   90.00
#
_symmetry.space_group_name_H-M   'P 1'
#
loop_
_entity.id
_entity.type
_entity.pdbx_description
1 polymer ?
#
loop_
_entity_poly.entity_id
_entity_poly.type
_entity_poly.pdbx_seq_one_letter_code
_entity_poly.pdbx_strand_id
1 'polypeptide(L)'
;MSDTLASSSVADYNLVSRPSEKGVAHALSLFAVWLTIAISALVFMEPAPVDLLTMGLMVLLPVVGLTRLDPKLLFGFSIWLIIFALGIVSAAVSRDAPTATVHMFVSLYLYGACFLFASFVAKNPEAHTKLILNGYLVASVGAACIGIAGYLDLFPGAFDHFTRYGRATSTFKDPNVFGPFLVCGLLTSLHLWLSKPLRAGLVLILPATLIMLGIFFSFSRGAWAAATLACSIYGFLYLVTAKKNNQRVKLIALFLLAAFVAVLSIMVALQSDKIAQMLEERAVLAQSYDTGVDGRFGGQNKAIEILIDNPLGIGALTFFRFYHPENVHNIYLNMFLSTTWLGGLLYLIVCLGTLVFGFQHALKSRKTQPLFLIVYSALAANIALGVIIDTDHWRHYYLLMGVVWGLMASDRMAPMEARRTSRILSPQLNVASIEGLSLTDTHHRGRILNRLSQPILSVPTMCRGRIVRRLQRRAKRLIVKHVTASHR
;
A
#
# COMPACT_ATOMS: atom_id res chain seq x y z
N MET A 1 -21.11 74.57 -18.06
CA MET A 1 -21.26 73.47 -19.05
C MET A 1 -19.99 72.65 -18.97
N SER A 2 -19.94 71.74 -18.00
CA SER A 2 -20.35 70.31 -18.10
C SER A 2 -19.18 69.48 -18.60
N ASP A 3 -18.43 68.85 -17.69
CA ASP A 3 -18.57 67.42 -17.34
C ASP A 3 -17.85 66.53 -18.38
N THR A 4 -16.97 65.58 -18.07
CA THR A 4 -17.06 64.56 -17.02
C THR A 4 -15.69 63.90 -16.83
N LEU A 5 -15.34 63.65 -15.57
CA LEU A 5 -14.30 62.73 -15.11
C LEU A 5 -14.72 61.28 -15.39
N ALA A 6 -13.79 60.43 -15.83
CA ALA A 6 -13.90 58.98 -15.68
C ALA A 6 -12.52 58.37 -15.42
N SER A 7 -12.21 58.21 -14.13
CA SER A 7 -11.14 57.36 -13.62
C SER A 7 -11.46 55.89 -13.90
N SER A 8 -10.70 55.23 -14.77
CA SER A 8 -10.72 53.78 -14.88
C SER A 8 -9.80 53.18 -13.83
N SER A 9 -10.36 52.80 -12.68
CA SER A 9 -9.67 51.94 -11.71
C SER A 9 -9.50 50.55 -12.35
N VAL A 10 -8.24 50.17 -12.58
CA VAL A 10 -7.90 48.78 -12.89
C VAL A 10 -8.09 48.01 -11.59
N ALA A 11 -9.27 47.40 -11.43
CA ALA A 11 -9.55 46.48 -10.36
C ALA A 11 -8.65 45.25 -10.53
N ASP A 12 -7.65 45.15 -9.66
CA ASP A 12 -6.88 43.93 -9.40
C ASP A 12 -7.85 42.78 -9.11
N TYR A 13 -8.12 41.94 -10.11
CA TYR A 13 -8.71 40.62 -9.89
C TYR A 13 -7.65 39.71 -9.28
N ASN A 14 -7.40 39.92 -7.98
CA ASN A 14 -6.76 38.97 -7.10
C ASN A 14 -7.63 37.71 -7.03
N LEU A 15 -7.43 36.79 -7.99
CA LEU A 15 -7.83 35.38 -7.88
C LEU A 15 -6.95 34.68 -6.84
N VAL A 16 -7.02 35.16 -5.59
CA VAL A 16 -6.66 34.37 -4.43
C VAL A 16 -7.76 33.31 -4.35
N SER A 17 -7.50 32.15 -4.92
CA SER A 17 -8.31 30.96 -4.73
C SER A 17 -8.47 30.75 -3.23
N ARG A 18 -9.66 31.10 -2.69
CA ARG A 18 -10.04 30.77 -1.33
C ARG A 18 -9.79 29.27 -1.15
N PRO A 19 -9.19 28.81 -0.03
CA PRO A 19 -9.15 27.39 0.27
C PRO A 19 -10.61 26.92 0.27
N SER A 20 -10.97 26.02 -0.64
CA SER A 20 -12.35 25.55 -0.75
C SER A 20 -12.80 25.06 0.62
N GLU A 21 -13.79 25.71 1.22
CA GLU A 21 -14.53 25.13 2.32
C GLU A 21 -14.99 23.75 1.84
N LYS A 22 -14.43 22.70 2.42
CA LYS A 22 -14.72 21.32 1.99
C LYS A 22 -16.19 21.08 2.29
N GLY A 23 -17.03 21.14 1.26
CA GLY A 23 -18.48 21.01 1.40
C GLY A 23 -18.89 19.66 2.00
N VAL A 24 -20.10 19.59 2.54
CA VAL A 24 -20.69 18.40 3.17
C VAL A 24 -20.55 17.15 2.27
N ALA A 25 -20.74 17.30 0.95
CA ALA A 25 -20.57 16.21 -0.01
C ALA A 25 -19.16 15.60 -0.02
N HIS A 26 -18.12 16.41 0.17
CA HIS A 26 -16.74 15.93 0.27
C HIS A 26 -16.54 15.08 1.53
N ALA A 27 -17.04 15.55 2.68
CA ALA A 27 -16.94 14.82 3.94
C ALA A 27 -17.73 13.50 3.90
N LEU A 28 -18.96 13.52 3.37
CA LEU A 28 -19.78 12.33 3.18
C LEU A 28 -19.11 11.31 2.23
N SER A 29 -18.47 11.77 1.16
CA SER A 29 -17.74 10.89 0.24
C SER A 29 -16.54 10.22 0.92
N LEU A 30 -15.78 10.94 1.73
CA LEU A 30 -14.67 10.36 2.51
C LEU A 30 -15.18 9.36 3.56
N PHE A 31 -16.30 9.67 4.22
CA PHE A 31 -16.96 8.72 5.12
C PHE A 31 -17.43 7.47 4.40
N ALA A 32 -18.02 7.60 3.20
CA ALA A 32 -18.44 6.47 2.39
C ALA A 32 -17.25 5.56 2.01
N VAL A 33 -16.09 6.14 1.67
CA VAL A 33 -14.85 5.37 1.46
C VAL A 33 -14.46 4.64 2.74
N TRP A 34 -14.39 5.35 3.87
CA TRP A 34 -14.01 4.76 5.15
C TRP A 34 -14.94 3.61 5.53
N LEU A 35 -16.25 3.81 5.40
CA LEU A 35 -17.28 2.81 5.68
C LEU A 35 -17.12 1.59 4.78
N THR A 36 -16.91 1.80 3.47
CA THR A 36 -16.68 0.72 2.50
C THR A 36 -15.52 -0.17 2.91
N ILE A 37 -14.40 0.44 3.34
CA ILE A 37 -13.25 -0.32 3.82
C ILE A 37 -13.53 -0.95 5.19
N ALA A 38 -14.20 -0.24 6.11
CA ALA A 38 -14.49 -0.73 7.46
C ALA A 38 -15.39 -1.98 7.47
N ILE A 39 -16.31 -2.09 6.49
CA ILE A 39 -17.17 -3.26 6.33
C ILE A 39 -16.63 -4.30 5.34
N SER A 40 -15.40 -4.15 4.85
CA SER A 40 -14.87 -5.01 3.77
C SER A 40 -14.71 -6.48 4.16
N ALA A 41 -14.80 -6.80 5.45
CA ALA A 41 -14.81 -8.16 5.95
C ALA A 41 -16.18 -8.84 5.81
N LEU A 42 -17.28 -8.09 5.72
CA LEU A 42 -18.64 -8.62 5.67
C LEU A 42 -18.94 -9.19 4.27
N VAL A 43 -18.60 -10.46 4.03
CA VAL A 43 -18.67 -11.11 2.70
C VAL A 43 -19.45 -12.44 2.71
N PHE A 44 -20.44 -12.56 3.59
CA PHE A 44 -21.28 -13.76 3.73
C PHE A 44 -22.30 -13.95 2.58
N MET A 45 -22.55 -12.92 1.77
CA MET A 45 -23.45 -12.96 0.61
C MET A 45 -22.77 -12.40 -0.64
N GLU A 46 -23.28 -12.74 -1.82
CA GLU A 46 -22.79 -12.25 -3.12
C GLU A 46 -23.93 -11.64 -3.94
N PRO A 47 -23.82 -10.38 -4.41
CA PRO A 47 -22.73 -9.44 -4.15
C PRO A 47 -22.65 -9.05 -2.66
N ALA A 48 -21.44 -8.89 -2.15
CA ALA A 48 -21.22 -8.49 -0.77
C ALA A 48 -21.59 -7.00 -0.57
N PRO A 49 -21.97 -6.56 0.64
CA PRO A 49 -22.22 -5.14 0.93
C PRO A 49 -21.09 -4.21 0.47
N VAL A 50 -19.84 -4.64 0.61
CA VAL A 50 -18.66 -3.89 0.14
C VAL A 50 -18.62 -3.73 -1.39
N ASP A 51 -19.18 -4.68 -2.15
CA ASP A 51 -19.19 -4.63 -3.60
C ASP A 51 -20.09 -3.51 -4.10
N LEU A 52 -21.32 -3.45 -3.56
CA LEU A 52 -22.31 -2.42 -3.87
C LEU A 52 -21.78 -1.03 -3.53
N LEU A 53 -21.18 -0.88 -2.34
CA LEU A 53 -20.59 0.40 -1.96
C LEU A 53 -19.42 0.77 -2.87
N THR A 54 -18.55 -0.18 -3.22
CA THR A 54 -17.42 0.08 -4.13
C THR A 54 -17.90 0.50 -5.52
N MET A 55 -18.94 -0.15 -6.06
CA MET A 55 -19.57 0.26 -7.32
C MET A 55 -20.14 1.68 -7.24
N GLY A 56 -20.80 2.03 -6.12
CA GLY A 56 -21.24 3.40 -5.86
C GLY A 56 -20.07 4.39 -5.81
N LEU A 57 -18.94 4.02 -5.18
CA LEU A 57 -17.74 4.84 -5.13
C LEU A 57 -17.08 5.03 -6.51
N MET A 58 -17.19 4.06 -7.43
CA MET A 58 -16.70 4.20 -8.80
C MET A 58 -17.34 5.38 -9.53
N VAL A 59 -18.59 5.70 -9.21
CA VAL A 59 -19.32 6.85 -9.76
C VAL A 59 -19.12 8.10 -8.88
N LEU A 60 -19.28 7.97 -7.56
CA LEU A 60 -19.26 9.09 -6.63
C LEU A 60 -17.93 9.83 -6.60
N LEU A 61 -16.80 9.11 -6.50
CA LEU A 61 -15.49 9.74 -6.29
C LEU A 61 -15.03 10.58 -7.48
N PRO A 62 -15.17 10.14 -8.74
CA PRO A 62 -14.91 11.01 -9.90
C PRO A 62 -15.81 12.24 -9.94
N VAL A 63 -17.12 12.10 -9.68
CA VAL A 63 -18.09 13.20 -9.72
C VAL A 63 -17.75 14.28 -8.68
N VAL A 64 -17.35 13.89 -7.47
CA VAL A 64 -16.95 14.82 -6.40
C VAL A 64 -15.52 15.36 -6.60
N GLY A 65 -14.78 14.86 -7.61
CA GLY A 65 -13.41 15.30 -7.90
C GLY A 65 -12.35 14.73 -6.93
N LEU A 66 -12.66 13.62 -6.27
CA LEU A 66 -11.80 12.92 -5.31
C LEU A 66 -10.85 11.91 -5.96
N THR A 67 -10.96 11.68 -7.26
CA THR A 67 -10.01 10.86 -8.03
C THR A 67 -9.03 11.74 -8.82
N ARG A 68 -7.88 11.15 -9.14
CA ARG A 68 -6.88 11.73 -10.03
C ARG A 68 -6.60 10.73 -11.16
N LEU A 69 -6.77 11.19 -12.39
CA LEU A 69 -6.31 10.46 -13.58
C LEU A 69 -4.84 10.80 -13.82
N ASP A 70 -3.97 9.82 -13.59
CA ASP A 70 -2.54 9.93 -13.87
C ASP A 70 -2.18 9.00 -15.04
N PRO A 71 -1.38 9.43 -16.04
CA PRO A 71 -1.04 8.58 -17.19
C PRO A 71 -0.45 7.22 -16.81
N LYS A 72 0.29 7.13 -15.69
CA LYS A 72 0.84 5.86 -15.22
C LYS A 72 -0.24 4.93 -14.68
N LEU A 73 -1.23 5.49 -13.98
CA LEU A 73 -2.35 4.71 -13.47
C LEU A 73 -3.23 4.22 -14.63
N LEU A 74 -3.44 5.07 -15.64
CA LEU A 74 -4.14 4.68 -16.86
C LEU A 74 -3.40 3.57 -17.61
N PHE A 75 -2.07 3.65 -17.73
CA PHE A 75 -1.26 2.59 -18.32
C PHE A 75 -1.32 1.27 -17.51
N GLY A 76 -1.22 1.34 -16.18
CA GLY A 76 -1.39 0.16 -15.34
C GLY A 76 -2.79 -0.45 -15.48
N PHE A 77 -3.82 0.39 -15.56
CA PHE A 77 -5.20 -0.05 -15.75
C PHE A 77 -5.44 -0.64 -17.14
N SER A 78 -4.82 -0.10 -18.19
CA SER A 78 -4.94 -0.68 -19.53
C SER A 78 -4.38 -2.10 -19.59
N ILE A 79 -3.34 -2.42 -18.83
CA ILE A 79 -2.84 -3.81 -18.72
C ILE A 79 -3.91 -4.72 -18.11
N TRP A 80 -4.60 -4.29 -17.05
CA TRP A 80 -5.72 -5.04 -16.48
C TRP A 80 -6.88 -5.23 -17.46
N LEU A 81 -7.21 -4.20 -18.26
CA LEU A 81 -8.23 -4.31 -19.30
C LEU A 81 -7.82 -5.27 -20.43
N ILE A 82 -6.53 -5.33 -20.77
CA ILE A 82 -6.01 -6.32 -21.74
C ILE A 82 -6.11 -7.72 -21.15
N ILE A 83 -5.75 -7.93 -19.87
CA ILE A 83 -5.93 -9.22 -19.19
C ILE A 83 -7.41 -9.64 -19.20
N PHE A 84 -8.32 -8.71 -18.93
CA PHE A 84 -9.77 -8.98 -19.02
C PHE A 84 -10.19 -9.39 -20.43
N ALA A 85 -9.79 -8.64 -21.46
CA ALA A 85 -10.14 -8.94 -22.85
C ALA A 85 -9.62 -10.32 -23.28
N LEU A 86 -8.38 -10.67 -22.90
CA LEU A 86 -7.80 -11.99 -23.12
C LEU A 86 -8.55 -13.08 -22.33
N GLY A 87 -8.99 -12.77 -21.11
CA GLY A 87 -9.94 -13.56 -20.33
C GLY A 87 -11.23 -13.89 -21.08
N ILE A 88 -11.83 -12.91 -21.74
CA ILE A 88 -13.03 -13.12 -22.57
C ILE A 88 -12.71 -14.01 -23.78
N VAL A 89 -11.53 -13.88 -24.40
CA VAL A 89 -11.08 -14.80 -25.46
C VAL A 89 -10.96 -16.24 -24.93
N SER A 90 -10.37 -16.43 -23.76
CA SER A 90 -10.27 -17.75 -23.10
C SER A 90 -11.64 -18.31 -22.73
N ALA A 91 -12.55 -17.46 -22.25
CA ALA A 91 -13.93 -17.85 -21.95
C ALA A 91 -14.70 -18.30 -23.20
N ALA A 92 -14.44 -17.71 -24.37
CA ALA A 92 -15.11 -18.07 -25.62
C ALA A 92 -14.76 -19.49 -26.12
N VAL A 93 -13.59 -20.02 -25.74
CA VAL A 93 -13.16 -21.39 -26.07
C VAL A 93 -13.37 -22.39 -24.93
N SER A 94 -13.96 -21.93 -23.82
CA SER A 94 -14.23 -22.75 -22.63
C SER A 94 -15.34 -23.77 -22.88
N ARG A 95 -15.26 -24.91 -22.21
CA ARG A 95 -16.36 -25.89 -22.12
C ARG A 95 -17.60 -25.34 -21.40
N ASP A 96 -17.43 -24.29 -20.59
CA ASP A 96 -18.48 -23.60 -19.84
C ASP A 96 -18.30 -22.08 -19.98
N ALA A 97 -18.48 -21.62 -21.22
CA ALA A 97 -18.36 -20.21 -21.58
C ALA A 97 -19.20 -19.26 -20.70
N PRO A 98 -20.47 -19.57 -20.34
CA PRO A 98 -21.25 -18.70 -19.46
C PRO A 98 -20.60 -18.49 -18.09
N THR A 99 -20.17 -19.56 -17.43
CA THR A 99 -19.50 -19.45 -16.12
C THR A 99 -18.18 -18.70 -16.24
N ALA A 100 -17.34 -19.08 -17.21
CA ALA A 100 -16.04 -18.43 -17.42
C ALA A 100 -16.20 -16.93 -17.69
N THR A 101 -17.21 -16.55 -18.47
CA THR A 101 -17.53 -15.15 -18.77
C THR A 101 -17.94 -14.39 -17.51
N VAL A 102 -18.84 -14.95 -16.69
CA VAL A 102 -19.24 -14.32 -15.41
C VAL A 102 -18.04 -14.10 -14.50
N HIS A 103 -17.15 -15.08 -14.38
CA HIS A 103 -15.89 -14.95 -13.61
C HIS A 103 -15.03 -13.79 -14.10
N MET A 104 -14.92 -13.60 -15.42
CA MET A 104 -14.18 -12.49 -16.00
C MET A 104 -14.83 -11.12 -15.72
N PHE A 105 -16.16 -11.04 -15.68
CA PHE A 105 -16.84 -9.78 -15.31
C PHE A 105 -16.66 -9.43 -13.83
N VAL A 106 -16.59 -10.43 -12.94
CA VAL A 106 -16.20 -10.18 -11.54
C VAL A 106 -14.75 -9.69 -11.47
N SER A 107 -13.86 -10.26 -12.29
CA SER A 107 -12.47 -9.77 -12.42
C SER A 107 -12.42 -8.32 -12.91
N LEU A 108 -13.22 -7.95 -13.91
CA LEU A 108 -13.32 -6.57 -14.41
C LEU A 108 -13.73 -5.59 -13.31
N TYR A 109 -14.71 -5.97 -12.49
CA TYR A 109 -15.11 -5.19 -11.31
C TYR A 109 -13.91 -4.99 -10.35
N LEU A 110 -13.16 -6.04 -10.05
CA LEU A 110 -11.99 -5.97 -9.16
C LEU A 110 -10.85 -5.11 -9.76
N TYR A 111 -10.63 -5.18 -11.07
CA TYR A 111 -9.69 -4.32 -11.78
C TYR A 111 -10.12 -2.85 -11.70
N GLY A 112 -11.41 -2.58 -11.88
CA GLY A 112 -12.01 -1.27 -11.68
C GLY A 112 -11.84 -0.76 -10.25
N ALA A 113 -12.02 -1.63 -9.24
CA ALA A 113 -11.81 -1.28 -7.84
C ALA A 113 -10.33 -0.93 -7.55
N CYS A 114 -9.40 -1.72 -8.09
CA CYS A 114 -7.96 -1.43 -8.03
C CYS A 114 -7.66 -0.02 -8.59
N PHE A 115 -8.19 0.29 -9.78
CA PHE A 115 -7.98 1.60 -10.43
C PHE A 115 -8.65 2.75 -9.66
N LEU A 116 -9.85 2.53 -9.14
CA LEU A 116 -10.57 3.51 -8.31
C LEU A 116 -9.74 3.90 -7.09
N PHE A 117 -9.30 2.92 -6.30
CA PHE A 117 -8.53 3.19 -5.08
C PHE A 117 -7.15 3.77 -5.40
N ALA A 118 -6.50 3.35 -6.49
CA ALA A 118 -5.26 3.96 -6.94
C ALA A 118 -5.43 5.44 -7.29
N SER A 119 -6.49 5.76 -8.04
CA SER A 119 -6.82 7.14 -8.46
C SER A 119 -7.23 8.01 -7.28
N PHE A 120 -7.98 7.45 -6.33
CA PHE A 120 -8.34 8.12 -5.08
C PHE A 120 -7.10 8.40 -4.23
N VAL A 121 -6.23 7.42 -4.00
CA VAL A 121 -4.99 7.60 -3.24
C VAL A 121 -4.07 8.62 -3.91
N ALA A 122 -3.89 8.55 -5.24
CA ALA A 122 -3.03 9.48 -5.96
C ALA A 122 -3.48 10.96 -5.85
N LYS A 123 -4.77 11.22 -5.56
CA LYS A 123 -5.31 12.56 -5.35
C LYS A 123 -4.81 13.21 -4.06
N ASN A 124 -4.76 12.46 -2.96
CA ASN A 124 -4.26 12.92 -1.67
C ASN A 124 -3.58 11.77 -0.92
N PRO A 125 -2.32 11.46 -1.27
CA PRO A 125 -1.69 10.17 -0.95
C PRO A 125 -1.49 9.94 0.55
N GLU A 126 -1.30 10.99 1.34
CA GLU A 126 -1.15 10.83 2.78
C GLU A 126 -2.51 10.67 3.48
N ALA A 127 -3.46 11.57 3.24
CA ALA A 127 -4.73 11.57 3.94
C ALA A 127 -5.61 10.38 3.54
N HIS A 128 -5.69 10.06 2.25
CA HIS A 128 -6.52 8.97 1.76
C HIS A 128 -5.97 7.61 2.13
N THR A 129 -4.64 7.43 2.13
CA THR A 129 -4.03 6.19 2.63
C THR A 129 -4.27 6.00 4.13
N LYS A 130 -4.16 7.07 4.93
CA LYS A 130 -4.49 7.01 6.37
C LYS A 130 -5.96 6.62 6.59
N LEU A 131 -6.87 7.16 5.79
CA LEU A 131 -8.29 6.83 5.84
C LEU A 131 -8.55 5.36 5.52
N ILE A 132 -7.95 4.84 4.45
CA ILE A 132 -8.06 3.42 4.07
C ILE A 132 -7.46 2.52 5.16
N LEU A 133 -6.24 2.79 5.64
CA LEU A 133 -5.61 1.97 6.67
C LEU A 133 -6.37 1.99 7.99
N ASN A 134 -6.99 3.12 8.35
CA ASN A 134 -7.84 3.20 9.53
C ASN A 134 -9.10 2.35 9.38
N GLY A 135 -9.82 2.45 8.25
CA GLY A 135 -10.97 1.59 7.97
C GLY A 135 -10.57 0.11 7.92
N TYR A 136 -9.44 -0.21 7.29
CA TYR A 136 -8.94 -1.58 7.15
C TYR A 136 -8.56 -2.18 8.51
N LEU A 137 -7.99 -1.38 9.41
CA LEU A 137 -7.72 -1.80 10.78
C LEU A 137 -9.01 -2.13 11.53
N VAL A 138 -10.05 -1.30 11.41
CA VAL A 138 -11.36 -1.57 12.01
C VAL A 138 -11.95 -2.87 11.44
N ALA A 139 -11.90 -3.05 10.13
CA ALA A 139 -12.36 -4.27 9.47
C ALA A 139 -11.58 -5.51 9.96
N SER A 140 -10.26 -5.39 10.12
CA SER A 140 -9.41 -6.49 10.59
C SER A 140 -9.69 -6.87 12.04
N VAL A 141 -9.85 -5.88 12.93
CA VAL A 141 -10.20 -6.13 14.33
C VAL A 141 -11.60 -6.74 14.43
N GLY A 142 -12.58 -6.19 13.72
CA GLY A 142 -13.94 -6.74 13.69
C GLY A 142 -13.98 -8.17 13.18
N ALA A 143 -13.31 -8.44 12.05
CA ALA A 143 -13.20 -9.79 11.50
C ALA A 143 -12.52 -10.77 12.46
N ALA A 144 -11.42 -10.34 13.11
CA ALA A 144 -10.72 -11.16 14.09
C ALA A 144 -11.60 -11.48 15.30
N CYS A 145 -12.32 -10.50 15.85
CA CYS A 145 -13.26 -10.72 16.95
C CYS A 145 -14.37 -11.72 16.57
N ILE A 146 -14.97 -11.58 15.39
CA ILE A 146 -16.00 -12.51 14.92
C ILE A 146 -15.41 -13.91 14.73
N GLY A 147 -14.22 -14.03 14.14
CA GLY A 147 -13.55 -15.32 13.94
C GLY A 147 -13.17 -16.01 15.26
N ILE A 148 -12.67 -15.25 16.24
CA ILE A 148 -12.38 -15.76 17.59
C ILE A 148 -13.67 -16.19 18.29
N ALA A 149 -14.72 -15.37 18.24
CA ALA A 149 -16.00 -15.69 18.85
C ALA A 149 -16.64 -16.95 18.24
N GLY A 150 -16.51 -17.11 16.92
CA GLY A 150 -16.87 -18.33 16.20
C GLY A 150 -16.11 -19.55 16.67
N TYR A 151 -14.77 -19.47 16.66
CA TYR A 151 -13.92 -20.60 17.00
C TYR A 151 -14.09 -21.09 18.45
N LEU A 152 -14.29 -20.15 19.39
CA LEU A 152 -14.53 -20.44 20.80
C LEU A 152 -16.00 -20.74 21.12
N ASP A 153 -16.88 -20.73 20.13
CA ASP A 153 -18.31 -20.97 20.25
C ASP A 153 -18.98 -20.12 21.35
N LEU A 154 -18.70 -18.80 21.36
CA LEU A 154 -19.08 -17.92 22.47
C LEU A 154 -20.59 -17.65 22.60
N PHE A 155 -21.39 -18.00 21.60
CA PHE A 155 -22.85 -17.89 21.61
C PHE A 155 -23.47 -18.98 20.71
N PRO A 156 -24.76 -19.34 20.91
CA PRO A 156 -25.39 -20.42 20.16
C PRO A 156 -25.29 -20.22 18.63
N GLY A 157 -24.73 -21.23 17.94
CA GLY A 157 -24.54 -21.22 16.48
C GLY A 157 -23.30 -20.46 16.00
N ALA A 158 -22.48 -19.90 16.90
CA ALA A 158 -21.28 -19.15 16.51
C ALA A 158 -20.28 -20.03 15.75
N PHE A 159 -20.03 -21.26 16.23
CA PHE A 159 -19.10 -22.17 15.58
C PHE A 159 -19.52 -22.51 14.14
N ASP A 160 -20.79 -22.84 13.92
CA ASP A 160 -21.29 -23.25 12.60
C ASP A 160 -21.28 -22.10 11.58
N HIS A 161 -21.51 -20.87 12.04
CA HIS A 161 -21.56 -19.69 11.16
C HIS A 161 -20.20 -19.09 10.84
N PHE A 162 -19.24 -19.16 11.76
CA PHE A 162 -17.97 -18.43 11.65
C PHE A 162 -16.75 -19.34 11.63
N THR A 163 -16.96 -20.65 11.49
CA THR A 163 -15.91 -21.62 11.23
C THR A 163 -16.23 -22.51 10.03
N ARG A 164 -15.19 -23.08 9.42
CA ARG A 164 -15.29 -24.06 8.36
C ARG A 164 -14.17 -25.07 8.50
N TYR A 165 -14.49 -26.36 8.45
CA TYR A 165 -13.54 -27.45 8.69
C TYR A 165 -12.82 -27.32 10.04
N GLY A 166 -13.52 -26.83 11.08
CA GLY A 166 -12.95 -26.59 12.40
C GLY A 166 -12.00 -25.40 12.49
N ARG A 167 -12.00 -24.49 11.51
CA ARG A 167 -11.08 -23.35 11.42
C ARG A 167 -11.85 -22.03 11.37
N ALA A 168 -11.38 -21.00 12.05
CA ALA A 168 -12.02 -19.70 12.02
C ALA A 168 -12.05 -19.13 10.59
N THR A 169 -13.23 -18.70 10.14
CA THR A 169 -13.42 -18.02 8.86
C THR A 169 -13.98 -16.62 9.02
N SER A 170 -14.51 -16.29 10.20
CA SER A 170 -15.25 -15.04 10.38
C SER A 170 -16.38 -14.96 9.34
N THR A 171 -16.63 -13.79 8.77
CA THR A 171 -17.60 -13.58 7.69
C THR A 171 -17.09 -13.97 6.30
N PHE A 172 -15.93 -14.64 6.19
CA PHE A 172 -15.40 -15.17 4.94
C PHE A 172 -15.85 -16.61 4.70
N LYS A 173 -15.81 -17.04 3.44
CA LYS A 173 -16.19 -18.41 3.02
C LYS A 173 -15.08 -19.45 3.21
N ASP A 174 -13.84 -19.01 3.38
CA ASP A 174 -12.65 -19.86 3.46
C ASP A 174 -11.63 -19.26 4.46
N PRO A 175 -11.11 -20.05 5.41
CA PRO A 175 -10.10 -19.61 6.36
C PRO A 175 -8.79 -19.14 5.70
N ASN A 176 -8.48 -19.63 4.51
CA ASN A 176 -7.32 -19.25 3.70
C ASN A 176 -7.45 -17.85 3.08
N VAL A 177 -8.64 -17.26 3.07
CA VAL A 177 -8.88 -15.86 2.67
C VAL A 177 -8.92 -14.97 3.92
N PHE A 178 -9.59 -15.43 4.98
CA PHE A 178 -9.69 -14.73 6.26
C PHE A 178 -8.32 -14.43 6.87
N GLY A 179 -7.43 -15.42 6.97
CA GLY A 179 -6.13 -15.25 7.59
C GLY A 179 -5.26 -14.18 6.89
N PRO A 180 -5.03 -14.25 5.57
CA PRO A 180 -4.24 -13.26 4.84
C PRO A 180 -4.88 -11.86 4.81
N PHE A 181 -6.22 -11.76 4.82
CA PHE A 181 -6.93 -10.48 4.93
C PHE A 181 -6.47 -9.68 6.16
N LEU A 182 -6.26 -10.36 7.29
CA LEU A 182 -5.86 -9.75 8.57
C LEU A 182 -4.44 -9.16 8.58
N VAL A 183 -3.56 -9.56 7.65
CA VAL A 183 -2.12 -9.22 7.67
C VAL A 183 -1.88 -7.71 7.53
N CYS A 184 -2.64 -7.00 6.70
CA CYS A 184 -2.49 -5.54 6.58
C CYS A 184 -2.91 -4.80 7.87
N GLY A 185 -3.97 -5.25 8.53
CA GLY A 185 -4.39 -4.72 9.83
C GLY A 185 -3.34 -4.97 10.92
N LEU A 186 -2.68 -6.13 10.89
CA LEU A 186 -1.57 -6.44 11.79
C LEU A 186 -0.42 -5.45 11.59
N LEU A 187 0.06 -5.29 10.36
CA LEU A 187 1.15 -4.36 10.05
C LEU A 187 0.79 -2.91 10.39
N THR A 188 -0.47 -2.51 10.19
CA THR A 188 -0.98 -1.20 10.59
C THR A 188 -0.88 -1.01 12.10
N SER A 189 -1.33 -1.99 12.89
CA SER A 189 -1.25 -1.96 14.36
C SER A 189 0.19 -1.86 14.84
N LEU A 190 1.08 -2.69 14.28
CA LEU A 190 2.51 -2.67 14.59
C LEU A 190 3.14 -1.31 14.25
N HIS A 191 2.81 -0.75 13.08
CA HIS A 191 3.30 0.56 12.66
C HIS A 191 2.85 1.69 13.61
N LEU A 192 1.58 1.69 14.01
CA LEU A 192 1.05 2.68 14.95
C LEU A 192 1.73 2.56 16.32
N TRP A 193 1.96 1.34 16.80
CA TRP A 193 2.70 1.09 18.04
C TRP A 193 4.13 1.64 17.95
N LEU A 194 4.84 1.35 16.86
CA LEU A 194 6.21 1.83 16.61
C LEU A 194 6.30 3.36 16.57
N SER A 195 5.27 4.02 16.04
CA SER A 195 5.23 5.46 15.83
C SER A 195 4.89 6.28 17.08
N LYS A 196 4.27 5.67 18.10
CA LYS A 196 3.88 6.36 19.35
C LYS A 196 4.87 6.13 20.52
N PRO A 197 4.88 6.99 21.56
CA PRO A 197 5.58 6.71 22.81
C PRO A 197 5.08 5.40 23.45
N LEU A 198 5.94 4.69 24.19
CA LEU A 198 5.63 3.35 24.74
C LEU A 198 4.29 3.28 25.48
N ARG A 199 4.02 4.23 26.39
CA ARG A 199 2.77 4.28 27.18
C ARG A 199 1.52 4.47 26.32
N ALA A 200 1.59 5.32 25.31
CA ALA A 200 0.48 5.54 24.37
C ALA A 200 0.35 4.39 23.34
N GLY A 201 1.40 3.58 23.18
CA GLY A 201 1.42 2.40 22.34
C GLY A 201 0.71 1.19 22.95
N LEU A 202 0.62 1.07 24.28
CA LEU A 202 0.02 -0.11 24.94
C LEU A 202 -1.43 -0.37 24.49
N VAL A 203 -2.21 0.69 24.27
CA VAL A 203 -3.60 0.59 23.77
C VAL A 203 -3.66 -0.06 22.37
N LEU A 204 -2.58 0.04 21.59
CA LEU A 204 -2.47 -0.52 20.24
C LEU A 204 -1.98 -1.98 20.24
N ILE A 205 -1.63 -2.53 21.41
CA ILE A 205 -1.31 -3.96 21.54
C ILE A 205 -2.57 -4.80 21.38
N LEU A 206 -3.70 -4.35 21.94
CA LEU A 206 -4.96 -5.11 21.89
C LEU A 206 -5.41 -5.42 20.45
N PRO A 207 -5.49 -4.44 19.52
CA PRO A 207 -5.76 -4.72 18.11
C PRO A 207 -4.78 -5.73 17.49
N ALA A 208 -3.47 -5.59 17.76
CA ALA A 208 -2.47 -6.51 17.22
C ALA A 208 -2.67 -7.94 17.77
N THR A 209 -2.95 -8.09 19.06
CA THR A 209 -3.21 -9.39 19.70
C THR A 209 -4.47 -10.05 19.14
N LEU A 210 -5.57 -9.32 19.03
CA LEU A 210 -6.81 -9.85 18.46
C LEU A 210 -6.59 -10.33 17.01
N ILE A 211 -5.91 -9.52 16.20
CA ILE A 211 -5.61 -9.87 14.82
C ILE A 211 -4.68 -11.10 14.74
N MET A 212 -3.65 -11.18 15.58
CA MET A 212 -2.76 -12.34 15.67
C MET A 212 -3.51 -13.61 16.07
N LEU A 213 -4.43 -13.53 17.04
CA LEU A 213 -5.28 -14.65 17.43
C LEU A 213 -6.22 -15.07 16.30
N GLY A 214 -6.80 -14.12 15.56
CA GLY A 214 -7.59 -14.42 14.37
C GLY A 214 -6.78 -15.15 13.29
N ILE A 215 -5.56 -14.68 13.01
CA ILE A 215 -4.63 -15.36 12.09
C ILE A 215 -4.30 -16.78 12.60
N PHE A 216 -4.05 -16.93 13.89
CA PHE A 216 -3.77 -18.23 14.51
C PHE A 216 -4.96 -19.19 14.37
N PHE A 217 -6.16 -18.80 14.80
CA PHE A 217 -7.36 -19.64 14.73
C PHE A 217 -7.88 -19.89 13.30
N SER A 218 -7.36 -19.17 12.30
CA SER A 218 -7.60 -19.55 10.90
C SER A 218 -6.96 -20.91 10.54
N PHE A 219 -5.97 -21.40 11.31
CA PHE A 219 -5.17 -22.60 11.04
C PHE A 219 -4.72 -22.70 9.57
N SER A 220 -4.48 -21.56 8.93
CA SER A 220 -4.00 -21.49 7.56
C SER A 220 -2.48 -21.38 7.56
N ARG A 221 -1.80 -22.47 7.16
CA ARG A 221 -0.34 -22.48 6.94
C ARG A 221 0.07 -21.31 6.03
N GLY A 222 -0.72 -21.07 4.99
CA GLY A 222 -0.55 -19.94 4.07
C GLY A 222 -0.67 -18.58 4.76
N ALA A 223 -1.67 -18.38 5.62
CA ALA A 223 -1.81 -17.14 6.38
C ALA A 223 -0.66 -16.90 7.36
N TRP A 224 -0.19 -17.94 8.06
CA TRP A 224 0.95 -17.84 8.96
C TRP A 224 2.23 -17.49 8.21
N ALA A 225 2.48 -18.15 7.08
CA ALA A 225 3.60 -17.84 6.19
C ALA A 225 3.50 -16.41 5.65
N ALA A 226 2.32 -15.97 5.21
CA ALA A 226 2.10 -14.62 4.70
C ALA A 226 2.29 -13.55 5.79
N ALA A 227 1.79 -13.78 7.00
CA ALA A 227 2.00 -12.88 8.14
C ALA A 227 3.48 -12.75 8.50
N THR A 228 4.19 -13.88 8.58
CA THR A 228 5.64 -13.90 8.84
C THR A 228 6.42 -13.18 7.74
N LEU A 229 6.13 -13.48 6.47
CA LEU A 229 6.79 -12.85 5.33
C LEU A 229 6.52 -11.34 5.28
N ALA A 230 5.26 -10.91 5.48
CA ALA A 230 4.89 -9.51 5.49
C ALA A 230 5.58 -8.74 6.63
N CYS A 231 5.60 -9.32 7.84
CA CYS A 231 6.33 -8.75 8.98
C CYS A 231 7.83 -8.67 8.70
N SER A 232 8.45 -9.70 8.11
CA SER A 232 9.88 -9.68 7.75
C SER A 232 10.20 -8.62 6.69
N ILE A 233 9.40 -8.50 5.63
CA ILE A 233 9.57 -7.47 4.60
C ILE A 233 9.42 -6.07 5.22
N TYR A 234 8.36 -5.86 6.01
CA TYR A 234 8.12 -4.59 6.69
C TYR A 234 9.27 -4.25 7.65
N GLY A 235 9.69 -5.22 8.46
CA GLY A 235 10.77 -5.07 9.44
C GLY A 235 12.09 -4.72 8.76
N PHE A 236 12.46 -5.45 7.71
CA PHE A 236 13.66 -5.17 6.90
C PHE A 236 13.63 -3.75 6.32
N LEU A 237 12.55 -3.41 5.61
CA LEU A 237 12.41 -2.08 5.00
C LEU A 237 12.41 -0.96 6.03
N TYR A 238 11.73 -1.16 7.17
CA TYR A 238 11.72 -0.20 8.27
C TYR A 238 13.11 -0.04 8.90
N LEU A 239 13.86 -1.13 9.11
CA LEU A 239 15.23 -1.05 9.65
C LEU A 239 16.16 -0.25 8.74
N VAL A 240 16.12 -0.55 7.44
CA VAL A 240 16.96 0.10 6.41
C VAL A 240 16.59 1.59 6.27
N THR A 241 15.30 1.92 6.38
CA THR A 241 14.82 3.31 6.16
C THR A 241 14.68 4.14 7.44
N ALA A 242 14.80 3.54 8.63
CA ALA A 242 14.71 4.23 9.91
C ALA A 242 15.79 5.31 10.07
N LYS A 243 15.36 6.51 10.48
CA LYS A 243 16.23 7.68 10.66
C LYS A 243 16.94 7.71 12.02
N LYS A 244 16.39 7.04 13.03
CA LYS A 244 16.89 7.07 14.42
C LYS A 244 17.16 5.64 14.92
N ASN A 245 18.28 5.44 15.61
CA ASN A 245 18.62 4.15 16.20
C ASN A 245 17.58 3.67 17.22
N ASN A 246 16.96 4.57 17.98
CA ASN A 246 15.90 4.21 18.92
C ASN A 246 14.70 3.53 18.23
N GLN A 247 14.39 3.91 16.98
CA GLN A 247 13.33 3.27 16.21
C GLN A 247 13.72 1.84 15.80
N ARG A 248 15.00 1.62 15.48
CA ARG A 248 15.54 0.30 15.14
C ARG A 248 15.54 -0.62 16.35
N VAL A 249 16.03 -0.14 17.50
CA VAL A 249 16.02 -0.89 18.76
C VAL A 249 14.59 -1.23 19.17
N LYS A 250 13.66 -0.28 19.09
CA LYS A 250 12.25 -0.52 19.40
C LYS A 250 11.62 -1.58 18.49
N LEU A 251 11.99 -1.59 17.21
CA LEU A 251 11.54 -2.63 16.28
C LEU A 251 12.12 -4.00 16.64
N ILE A 252 13.43 -4.10 16.87
CA ILE A 252 14.09 -5.36 17.24
C ILE A 252 13.48 -5.92 18.53
N ALA A 253 13.29 -5.06 19.55
CA ALA A 253 12.65 -5.45 20.81
C ALA A 253 11.22 -5.96 20.60
N LEU A 254 10.44 -5.34 19.69
CA LEU A 254 9.10 -5.79 19.35
C LEU A 254 9.11 -7.18 18.70
N PHE A 255 10.02 -7.44 17.76
CA PHE A 255 10.14 -8.75 17.12
C PHE A 255 10.57 -9.84 18.11
N LEU A 256 11.54 -9.54 18.98
CA LEU A 256 11.97 -10.47 20.02
C LEU A 256 10.83 -10.78 21.01
N LEU A 257 10.11 -9.75 21.44
CA LEU A 257 8.94 -9.92 22.31
C LEU A 257 7.84 -10.73 21.61
N ALA A 258 7.55 -10.43 20.33
CA ALA A 258 6.55 -11.16 19.55
C ALA A 258 6.94 -12.64 19.37
N ALA A 259 8.22 -12.94 19.11
CA ALA A 259 8.72 -14.31 19.02
C ALA A 259 8.60 -15.04 20.36
N PHE A 260 8.98 -14.38 21.46
CA PHE A 260 8.83 -14.93 22.81
C PHE A 260 7.37 -15.23 23.15
N VAL A 261 6.47 -14.27 22.90
CA VAL A 261 5.02 -14.44 23.12
C VAL A 261 4.46 -15.55 22.23
N ALA A 262 4.87 -15.64 20.96
CA ALA A 262 4.42 -16.70 20.06
C ALA A 262 4.82 -18.10 20.57
N VAL A 263 6.06 -18.27 21.03
CA VAL A 263 6.51 -19.54 21.63
C VAL A 263 5.67 -19.88 22.87
N LEU A 264 5.48 -18.91 23.78
CA LEU A 264 4.66 -19.12 24.97
C LEU A 264 3.21 -19.46 24.62
N SER A 265 2.62 -18.77 23.64
CA SER A 265 1.28 -19.04 23.16
C SER A 265 1.16 -20.44 22.56
N ILE A 266 2.15 -20.92 21.80
CA ILE A 266 2.17 -22.29 21.29
C ILE A 266 2.25 -23.29 22.46
N MET A 267 3.11 -23.05 23.45
CA MET A 267 3.21 -23.93 24.63
C MET A 267 1.89 -24.03 25.39
N VAL A 268 1.19 -22.92 25.58
CA VAL A 268 -0.15 -22.89 26.20
C VAL A 268 -1.19 -23.57 25.31
N ALA A 269 -1.16 -23.31 24.00
CA ALA A 269 -2.07 -23.91 23.04
C ALA A 269 -1.96 -25.45 23.00
N LEU A 270 -0.74 -25.99 23.15
CA LEU A 270 -0.49 -27.43 23.23
C LEU A 270 -1.05 -28.09 24.50
N GLN A 271 -1.53 -27.32 25.49
CA GLN A 271 -2.24 -27.89 26.64
C GLN A 271 -3.69 -28.27 26.32
N SER A 272 -4.21 -27.88 25.16
CA SER A 272 -5.55 -28.28 24.70
C SER A 272 -5.41 -29.38 23.64
N ASP A 273 -5.94 -30.57 23.93
CA ASP A 273 -5.88 -31.72 23.00
C ASP A 273 -6.43 -31.37 21.61
N LYS A 274 -7.55 -30.64 21.55
CA LYS A 274 -8.17 -30.18 20.29
C LYS A 274 -7.21 -29.29 19.48
N ILE A 275 -6.54 -28.35 20.14
CA ILE A 275 -5.61 -27.43 19.46
C ILE A 275 -4.32 -28.15 19.09
N ALA A 276 -3.83 -29.05 19.96
CA ALA A 276 -2.65 -29.87 19.70
C ALA A 276 -2.84 -30.75 18.47
N GLN A 277 -3.98 -31.45 18.36
CA GLN A 277 -4.33 -32.26 17.18
C GLN A 277 -4.37 -31.41 15.91
N MET A 278 -5.02 -30.23 15.95
CA MET A 278 -5.04 -29.30 14.81
C MET A 278 -3.64 -28.80 14.44
N LEU A 279 -2.77 -28.53 15.41
CA LEU A 279 -1.38 -28.11 15.14
C LEU A 279 -0.56 -29.25 14.57
N GLU A 280 -0.70 -30.46 15.09
CA GLU A 280 -0.02 -31.66 14.60
C GLU A 280 -0.40 -31.95 13.15
N GLU A 281 -1.71 -31.95 12.85
CA GLU A 281 -2.22 -32.08 11.47
C GLU A 281 -1.59 -31.05 10.54
N ARG A 282 -1.41 -29.81 10.99
CA ARG A 282 -0.83 -28.72 10.16
C ARG A 282 0.70 -28.71 10.16
N ALA A 283 1.37 -29.41 11.08
CA ALA A 283 2.82 -29.53 11.12
C ALA A 283 3.35 -30.56 10.11
N VAL A 284 2.52 -31.52 9.68
CA VAL A 284 2.89 -32.49 8.64
C VAL A 284 3.11 -31.78 7.30
N LEU A 285 4.32 -31.91 6.75
CA LEU A 285 4.74 -31.25 5.51
C LEU A 285 3.87 -31.68 4.31
N ALA A 286 3.73 -32.99 4.09
CA ALA A 286 2.90 -33.55 3.03
C ALA A 286 1.52 -33.93 3.58
N GLN A 287 0.48 -33.26 3.08
CA GLN A 287 -0.90 -33.57 3.45
C GLN A 287 -1.49 -34.55 2.43
N SER A 288 -2.47 -35.35 2.85
CA SER A 288 -3.16 -36.29 1.95
C SER A 288 -3.77 -35.60 0.73
N TYR A 289 -4.31 -34.38 0.90
CA TYR A 289 -4.86 -33.56 -0.20
C TYR A 289 -3.79 -32.86 -1.06
N ASP A 290 -2.54 -32.79 -0.60
CA ASP A 290 -1.44 -32.21 -1.38
C ASP A 290 -0.84 -33.25 -2.35
N THR A 291 -0.89 -34.54 -1.99
CA THR A 291 -0.20 -35.65 -2.69
C THR A 291 -1.12 -36.52 -3.55
N GLY A 292 -0.53 -37.29 -4.47
CA GLY A 292 -1.27 -38.19 -5.37
C GLY A 292 -1.65 -37.51 -6.68
N VAL A 293 -2.15 -38.32 -7.62
CA VAL A 293 -2.53 -37.85 -8.98
C VAL A 293 -3.71 -36.87 -8.92
N ASP A 294 -4.64 -37.10 -8.00
CA ASP A 294 -5.82 -36.25 -7.76
C ASP A 294 -5.57 -35.18 -6.67
N GLY A 295 -4.38 -35.16 -6.07
CA GLY A 295 -3.99 -34.17 -5.07
C GLY A 295 -3.51 -32.87 -5.72
N ARG A 296 -3.25 -31.84 -4.91
CA ARG A 296 -2.83 -30.50 -5.37
C ARG A 296 -1.65 -30.54 -6.34
N PHE A 297 -0.58 -31.27 -6.03
CA PHE A 297 0.60 -31.33 -6.89
C PHE A 297 0.34 -32.08 -8.21
N GLY A 298 -0.48 -33.14 -8.17
CA GLY A 298 -0.97 -33.83 -9.36
C GLY A 298 -1.77 -32.89 -10.27
N GLY A 299 -2.68 -32.10 -9.67
CA GLY A 299 -3.44 -31.07 -10.35
C GLY A 299 -2.57 -29.99 -10.99
N GLN A 300 -1.51 -29.53 -10.31
CA GLN A 300 -0.58 -28.56 -10.89
C GLN A 300 0.18 -29.12 -12.10
N ASN A 301 0.64 -30.37 -12.04
CA ASN A 301 1.27 -31.03 -13.18
C ASN A 301 0.29 -31.16 -14.36
N LYS A 302 -0.95 -31.61 -14.09
CA LYS A 302 -2.01 -31.71 -15.09
C LYS A 302 -2.37 -30.35 -15.69
N ALA A 303 -2.39 -29.29 -14.88
CA ALA A 303 -2.62 -27.93 -15.34
C ALA A 303 -1.52 -27.48 -16.33
N ILE A 304 -0.25 -27.82 -16.08
CA ILE A 304 0.86 -27.53 -16.99
C ILE A 304 0.71 -28.30 -18.30
N GLU A 305 0.36 -29.59 -18.24
CA GLU A 305 0.13 -30.42 -19.43
C GLU A 305 -0.98 -29.84 -20.30
N ILE A 306 -2.14 -29.52 -19.72
CA ILE A 306 -3.25 -28.88 -20.43
C ILE A 306 -2.82 -27.53 -21.00
N LEU A 307 -2.05 -26.76 -20.25
CA LEU A 307 -1.65 -25.42 -20.67
C LEU A 307 -0.80 -25.43 -21.94
N ILE A 308 0.06 -26.43 -22.11
CA ILE A 308 0.93 -26.58 -23.30
C ILE A 308 0.10 -26.67 -24.58
N ASP A 309 -1.00 -27.42 -24.54
CA ASP A 309 -1.88 -27.64 -25.69
C ASP A 309 -2.92 -26.53 -25.89
N ASN A 310 -3.07 -25.62 -24.92
CA ASN A 310 -4.13 -24.60 -24.89
C ASN A 310 -3.55 -23.18 -24.73
N PRO A 311 -2.92 -22.59 -25.76
CA PRO A 311 -2.34 -21.24 -25.69
C PRO A 311 -3.38 -20.13 -25.45
N LEU A 312 -4.63 -20.37 -25.85
CA LEU A 312 -5.76 -19.49 -25.56
C LEU A 312 -6.35 -19.68 -24.16
N GLY A 313 -5.82 -20.64 -23.37
CA GLY A 313 -6.42 -21.05 -22.12
C GLY A 313 -7.66 -21.93 -22.31
N ILE A 314 -8.31 -22.27 -21.21
CA ILE A 314 -9.50 -23.14 -21.16
C ILE A 314 -10.72 -22.44 -20.55
N GLY A 315 -10.60 -21.16 -20.21
CA GLY A 315 -11.57 -20.38 -19.47
C GLY A 315 -11.50 -20.58 -17.95
N ALA A 316 -11.83 -19.53 -17.22
CA ALA A 316 -11.86 -19.55 -15.77
C ALA A 316 -12.81 -20.62 -15.21
N LEU A 317 -12.47 -21.17 -14.04
CA LEU A 317 -13.21 -22.23 -13.32
C LEU A 317 -13.39 -23.55 -14.08
N THR A 318 -12.87 -23.67 -15.31
CA THR A 318 -13.04 -24.86 -16.15
C THR A 318 -12.18 -26.02 -15.67
N PHE A 319 -10.99 -25.73 -15.13
CA PHE A 319 -10.04 -26.74 -14.65
C PHE A 319 -10.66 -27.67 -13.60
N PHE A 320 -11.12 -27.11 -12.47
CA PHE A 320 -11.74 -27.88 -11.39
C PHE A 320 -13.05 -28.58 -11.80
N ARG A 321 -13.79 -28.02 -12.76
CA ARG A 321 -15.08 -28.59 -13.19
C ARG A 321 -14.95 -29.79 -14.11
N PHE A 322 -13.93 -29.80 -14.97
CA PHE A 322 -13.86 -30.77 -16.07
C PHE A 322 -12.55 -31.56 -16.16
N TYR A 323 -11.49 -31.11 -15.48
CA TYR A 323 -10.17 -31.68 -15.65
C TYR A 323 -9.59 -32.25 -14.36
N HIS A 324 -9.92 -31.72 -13.18
CA HIS A 324 -9.31 -32.17 -11.92
C HIS A 324 -10.26 -31.95 -10.74
N PRO A 325 -10.31 -32.84 -9.73
CA PRO A 325 -11.23 -32.70 -8.59
C PRO A 325 -10.86 -31.55 -7.63
N GLU A 326 -9.66 -30.99 -7.72
CA GLU A 326 -9.19 -29.85 -6.94
C GLU A 326 -8.86 -28.64 -7.82
N ASN A 327 -8.89 -27.44 -7.23
CA ASN A 327 -8.39 -26.24 -7.89
C ASN A 327 -6.87 -26.32 -8.11
N VAL A 328 -6.34 -25.46 -8.99
CA VAL A 328 -4.91 -25.42 -9.29
C VAL A 328 -4.09 -25.02 -8.05
N HIS A 329 -4.67 -24.17 -7.19
CA HIS A 329 -4.01 -23.65 -6.00
C HIS A 329 -2.65 -23.02 -6.31
N ASN A 330 -2.61 -22.28 -7.40
CA ASN A 330 -1.46 -21.50 -7.85
C ASN A 330 -2.02 -20.45 -8.80
N ILE A 331 -2.07 -19.21 -8.31
CA ILE A 331 -2.74 -18.16 -9.07
C ILE A 331 -2.07 -17.91 -10.42
N TYR A 332 -0.76 -18.12 -10.51
CA TYR A 332 -0.01 -17.87 -11.73
C TYR A 332 -0.46 -18.86 -12.80
N LEU A 333 -0.42 -20.17 -12.53
CA LEU A 333 -0.95 -21.19 -13.46
C LEU A 333 -2.44 -20.95 -13.76
N ASN A 334 -3.23 -20.61 -12.75
CA ASN A 334 -4.65 -20.34 -12.93
C ASN A 334 -4.90 -19.16 -13.88
N MET A 335 -4.09 -18.10 -13.84
CA MET A 335 -4.21 -16.96 -14.76
C MET A 335 -3.85 -17.33 -16.19
N PHE A 336 -2.87 -18.21 -16.40
CA PHE A 336 -2.55 -18.76 -17.73
C PHE A 336 -3.74 -19.54 -18.31
N LEU A 337 -4.36 -20.41 -17.50
CA LEU A 337 -5.53 -21.19 -17.91
C LEU A 337 -6.77 -20.32 -18.14
N SER A 338 -6.99 -19.34 -17.27
CA SER A 338 -8.21 -18.52 -17.25
C SER A 338 -8.21 -17.39 -18.27
N THR A 339 -7.05 -17.01 -18.81
CA THR A 339 -6.97 -15.81 -19.67
C THR A 339 -6.24 -15.93 -21.00
N THR A 340 -5.50 -17.00 -21.32
CA THR A 340 -4.48 -17.11 -22.39
C THR A 340 -3.06 -17.01 -21.82
N TRP A 341 -2.08 -17.48 -22.58
CA TRP A 341 -0.67 -17.32 -22.23
C TRP A 341 -0.24 -15.86 -22.12
N LEU A 342 -0.70 -15.01 -23.03
CA LEU A 342 -0.38 -13.59 -22.98
C LEU A 342 -1.00 -12.93 -21.73
N GLY A 343 -2.24 -13.31 -21.38
CA GLY A 343 -2.90 -12.79 -20.18
C GLY A 343 -2.20 -13.22 -18.90
N GLY A 344 -1.82 -14.50 -18.80
CA GLY A 344 -1.02 -15.04 -17.70
C GLY A 344 0.35 -14.34 -17.56
N LEU A 345 1.04 -14.12 -18.69
CA LEU A 345 2.31 -13.38 -18.72
C LEU A 345 2.15 -11.93 -18.29
N LEU A 346 1.11 -11.23 -18.75
CA LEU A 346 0.82 -9.86 -18.33
C LEU A 346 0.52 -9.79 -16.83
N TYR A 347 -0.23 -10.74 -16.28
CA TYR A 347 -0.47 -10.83 -14.84
C TYR A 347 0.84 -11.03 -14.06
N LEU A 348 1.73 -11.91 -14.52
CA LEU A 348 3.08 -12.06 -13.94
C LEU A 348 3.88 -10.76 -13.99
N ILE A 349 3.85 -10.05 -15.12
CA ILE A 349 4.53 -8.76 -15.28
C ILE A 349 3.98 -7.73 -14.30
N VAL A 350 2.66 -7.67 -14.08
CA VAL A 350 2.06 -6.78 -13.10
C VAL A 350 2.52 -7.13 -11.69
N CYS A 351 2.52 -8.42 -11.32
CA CYS A 351 2.98 -8.86 -10.00
C CYS A 351 4.45 -8.54 -9.76
N LEU A 352 5.34 -9.00 -10.66
CA LEU A 352 6.78 -8.79 -10.56
C LEU A 352 7.16 -7.31 -10.67
N GLY A 353 6.52 -6.57 -11.58
CA GLY A 353 6.68 -5.14 -11.71
C GLY A 353 6.29 -4.40 -10.43
N THR A 354 5.19 -4.79 -9.80
CA THR A 354 4.76 -4.21 -8.51
C THR A 354 5.79 -4.49 -7.41
N LEU A 355 6.35 -5.70 -7.32
CA LEU A 355 7.41 -6.03 -6.38
C LEU A 355 8.68 -5.20 -6.63
N VAL A 356 9.16 -5.15 -7.88
CA VAL A 356 10.41 -4.46 -8.22
C VAL A 356 10.28 -2.94 -8.04
N PHE A 357 9.27 -2.32 -8.66
CA PHE A 357 9.10 -0.87 -8.57
C PHE A 357 8.62 -0.44 -7.19
N GLY A 358 7.85 -1.28 -6.49
CA GLY A 358 7.43 -1.05 -5.12
C GLY A 358 8.62 -1.10 -4.15
N PHE A 359 9.52 -2.06 -4.28
CA PHE A 359 10.76 -2.11 -3.49
C PHE A 359 11.62 -0.85 -3.70
N GLN A 360 11.81 -0.44 -4.96
CA GLN A 360 12.52 0.80 -5.28
C GLN A 360 11.84 2.04 -4.69
N HIS A 361 10.51 2.07 -4.64
CA HIS A 361 9.74 3.15 -4.03
C HIS A 361 9.88 3.15 -2.50
N ALA A 362 9.82 1.97 -1.86
CA ALA A 362 9.95 1.79 -0.42
C ALA A 362 11.25 2.37 0.15
N LEU A 363 12.35 2.31 -0.61
CA LEU A 363 13.65 2.81 -0.19
C LEU A 363 13.78 4.34 -0.25
N LYS A 364 12.84 5.06 -0.89
CA LYS A 364 12.91 6.52 -1.04
C LYS A 364 12.31 7.22 0.18
N SER A 365 13.05 8.16 0.78
CA SER A 365 12.53 8.93 1.91
C SER A 365 11.41 9.87 1.46
N ARG A 366 10.19 9.61 1.94
CA ARG A 366 8.95 10.34 1.63
C ARG A 366 8.10 10.54 2.88
N LYS A 367 7.17 11.48 2.84
CA LYS A 367 6.17 11.67 3.90
C LYS A 367 5.27 10.43 4.03
N THR A 368 4.90 9.83 2.90
CA THR A 368 4.05 8.63 2.81
C THR A 368 4.82 7.32 2.93
N GLN A 369 6.16 7.35 2.99
CA GLN A 369 7.00 6.15 3.06
C GLN A 369 6.52 5.17 4.15
N PRO A 370 6.23 5.60 5.40
CA PRO A 370 5.84 4.64 6.43
C PRO A 370 4.51 3.94 6.14
N LEU A 371 3.55 4.65 5.52
CA LEU A 371 2.27 4.08 5.09
C LEU A 371 2.47 3.11 3.92
N PHE A 372 3.36 3.46 2.99
CA PHE A 372 3.73 2.61 1.86
C PHE A 372 4.32 1.28 2.33
N LEU A 373 5.21 1.29 3.33
CA LEU A 373 5.81 0.06 3.87
C LEU A 373 4.75 -0.93 4.36
N ILE A 374 3.67 -0.47 4.98
CA ILE A 374 2.57 -1.32 5.46
C ILE A 374 1.92 -2.05 4.28
N VAL A 375 1.37 -1.28 3.33
CA VAL A 375 0.59 -1.84 2.22
C VAL A 375 1.44 -2.65 1.26
N TYR A 376 2.67 -2.22 0.99
CA TYR A 376 3.59 -2.93 0.12
C TYR A 376 4.00 -4.27 0.71
N SER A 377 4.32 -4.34 2.01
CA SER A 377 4.73 -5.59 2.64
C SER A 377 3.58 -6.59 2.73
N ALA A 378 2.36 -6.11 3.03
CA ALA A 378 1.16 -6.95 2.99
C ALA A 378 0.86 -7.46 1.57
N LEU A 379 0.94 -6.61 0.55
CA LEU A 379 0.73 -7.01 -0.84
C LEU A 379 1.80 -8.00 -1.31
N ALA A 380 3.07 -7.74 -1.03
CA ALA A 380 4.17 -8.61 -1.43
C ALA A 380 4.03 -10.01 -0.85
N ALA A 381 3.59 -10.12 0.41
CA ALA A 381 3.28 -11.42 1.01
C ALA A 381 2.08 -12.12 0.34
N ASN A 382 1.03 -11.38 -0.03
CA ASN A 382 -0.11 -11.94 -0.78
C ASN A 382 0.29 -12.41 -2.19
N ILE A 383 1.17 -11.67 -2.88
CA ILE A 383 1.72 -12.08 -4.17
C ILE A 383 2.53 -13.38 -4.00
N ALA A 384 3.40 -13.46 -3.00
CA ALA A 384 4.16 -14.69 -2.72
C ALA A 384 3.25 -15.87 -2.33
N LEU A 385 2.19 -15.61 -1.54
CA LEU A 385 1.19 -16.60 -1.18
C LEU A 385 0.46 -17.18 -2.41
N GLY A 386 0.35 -16.40 -3.48
CA GLY A 386 -0.21 -16.82 -4.76
C GLY A 386 0.42 -18.07 -5.37
N VAL A 387 1.65 -18.43 -4.98
CA VAL A 387 2.30 -19.68 -5.44
C VAL A 387 1.53 -20.93 -5.00
N ILE A 388 0.80 -20.85 -3.89
CA ILE A 388 0.10 -22.00 -3.28
C ILE A 388 -1.40 -21.77 -3.09
N ILE A 389 -1.93 -20.59 -3.46
CA ILE A 389 -3.34 -20.21 -3.29
C ILE A 389 -3.79 -19.36 -4.47
N ASP A 390 -5.04 -19.55 -4.91
CA ASP A 390 -5.69 -18.71 -5.92
C ASP A 390 -6.22 -17.41 -5.26
N THR A 391 -5.72 -16.26 -5.73
CA THR A 391 -5.96 -14.93 -5.11
C THR A 391 -6.70 -13.95 -6.03
N ASP A 392 -7.09 -14.36 -7.24
CA ASP A 392 -7.70 -13.52 -8.28
C ASP A 392 -9.04 -12.89 -7.90
N HIS A 393 -9.73 -13.44 -6.91
CA HIS A 393 -11.02 -12.91 -6.44
C HIS A 393 -10.96 -12.34 -5.01
N TRP A 394 -9.75 -12.06 -4.51
CA TRP A 394 -9.56 -11.45 -3.19
C TRP A 394 -9.69 -9.94 -3.29
N ARG A 395 -10.82 -9.38 -2.83
CA ARG A 395 -11.06 -7.91 -2.81
C ARG A 395 -9.91 -7.11 -2.20
N HIS A 396 -9.33 -7.62 -1.12
CA HIS A 396 -8.21 -6.97 -0.44
C HIS A 396 -6.91 -6.99 -1.24
N TYR A 397 -6.69 -7.99 -2.12
CA TYR A 397 -5.55 -8.01 -3.03
C TYR A 397 -5.58 -6.79 -3.96
N TYR A 398 -6.73 -6.54 -4.60
CA TYR A 398 -6.91 -5.40 -5.52
C TYR A 398 -6.93 -4.05 -4.82
N LEU A 399 -7.48 -3.98 -3.60
CA LEU A 399 -7.37 -2.78 -2.77
C LEU A 399 -5.91 -2.45 -2.47
N LEU A 400 -5.12 -3.42 -1.99
CA LEU A 400 -3.71 -3.22 -1.67
C LEU A 400 -2.89 -2.86 -2.92
N MET A 401 -3.13 -3.55 -4.04
CA MET A 401 -2.55 -3.22 -5.35
C MET A 401 -2.85 -1.78 -5.74
N GLY A 402 -4.11 -1.35 -5.62
CA GLY A 402 -4.54 0.01 -5.90
C GLY A 402 -3.82 1.03 -5.03
N VAL A 403 -3.74 0.82 -3.71
CA VAL A 403 -3.06 1.75 -2.80
C VAL A 403 -1.55 1.84 -3.12
N VAL A 404 -0.88 0.72 -3.40
CA VAL A 404 0.55 0.69 -3.77
C VAL A 404 0.79 1.52 -5.04
N TRP A 405 0.02 1.26 -6.10
CA TRP A 405 0.16 1.99 -7.36
C TRP A 405 -0.22 3.46 -7.23
N GLY A 406 -1.25 3.79 -6.44
CA GLY A 406 -1.66 5.18 -6.16
C GLY A 406 -0.57 5.98 -5.45
N LEU A 407 0.08 5.39 -4.44
CA LEU A 407 1.22 6.00 -3.75
C LEU A 407 2.41 6.18 -4.70
N MET A 408 2.73 5.17 -5.51
CA MET A 408 3.82 5.25 -6.50
C MET A 408 3.58 6.29 -7.59
N ALA A 409 2.32 6.50 -8.01
CA ALA A 409 1.94 7.51 -9.00
C ALA A 409 2.07 8.94 -8.45
N SER A 410 1.75 9.16 -7.18
CA SER A 410 1.75 10.49 -6.54
C SER A 410 3.13 11.19 -6.47
N ASP A 411 4.21 10.43 -6.67
CA ASP A 411 5.58 10.80 -6.30
C ASP A 411 6.30 11.78 -7.25
N ARG A 412 5.73 12.12 -8.42
CA ARG A 412 6.40 12.96 -9.44
C ARG A 412 6.04 14.45 -9.45
N MET A 413 5.12 14.94 -8.60
CA MET A 413 4.73 16.36 -8.63
C MET A 413 5.44 17.27 -7.63
N ALA A 414 6.01 16.74 -6.55
CA ALA A 414 6.82 17.56 -5.63
C ALA A 414 7.98 18.33 -6.32
N PRO A 415 8.64 17.81 -7.38
CA PRO A 415 9.66 18.58 -8.12
C PRO A 415 9.09 19.60 -9.12
N MET A 416 7.87 19.39 -9.66
CA MET A 416 7.32 20.22 -10.74
C MET A 416 6.65 21.50 -10.21
N GLU A 417 5.88 21.40 -9.13
CA GLU A 417 5.28 22.59 -8.50
C GLU A 417 6.35 23.48 -7.86
N ALA A 418 7.35 22.90 -7.18
CA ALA A 418 8.47 23.64 -6.59
C ALA A 418 9.33 24.36 -7.65
N ARG A 419 9.52 23.76 -8.83
CA ARG A 419 10.20 24.42 -9.97
C ARG A 419 9.37 25.53 -10.61
N ARG A 420 8.04 25.43 -10.55
CA ARG A 420 7.12 26.45 -11.08
C ARG A 420 7.04 27.64 -10.14
N THR A 421 6.96 27.41 -8.83
CA THR A 421 7.03 28.51 -7.83
C THR A 421 8.39 29.18 -7.82
N SER A 422 9.51 28.44 -7.96
CA SER A 422 10.85 29.04 -8.03
C SER A 422 11.07 29.88 -9.29
N ARG A 423 10.42 29.56 -10.42
CA ARG A 423 10.46 30.38 -11.65
C ARG A 423 9.58 31.63 -11.57
N ILE A 424 8.48 31.58 -10.81
CA ILE A 424 7.57 32.72 -10.64
C ILE A 424 8.10 33.70 -9.58
N LEU A 425 8.84 33.20 -8.58
CA LEU A 425 9.43 34.02 -7.49
C LEU A 425 10.87 34.49 -7.76
N SER A 426 11.44 34.24 -8.94
CA SER A 426 12.69 34.89 -9.35
C SER A 426 12.37 36.18 -10.12
N PRO A 427 12.56 37.39 -9.54
CA PRO A 427 12.71 38.56 -10.37
C PRO A 427 13.98 38.35 -11.18
N GLN A 428 13.88 38.43 -12.51
CA GLN A 428 15.03 38.53 -13.39
C GLN A 428 15.80 39.80 -12.99
N LEU A 429 16.84 39.64 -12.17
CA LEU A 429 17.91 40.64 -12.05
C LEU A 429 18.65 40.62 -13.40
N ASN A 430 18.18 41.46 -14.32
CA ASN A 430 18.93 41.81 -15.52
C ASN A 430 20.24 42.46 -15.10
N VAL A 431 21.32 41.67 -15.13
CA VAL A 431 22.69 42.15 -15.09
C VAL A 431 23.02 42.64 -16.50
N ALA A 432 22.54 43.84 -16.85
CA ALA A 432 22.91 44.54 -18.07
C ALA A 432 22.78 46.05 -17.82
N SER A 433 23.89 46.64 -17.37
CA SER A 433 24.27 48.07 -17.41
C SER A 433 25.10 48.45 -16.18
N ILE A 434 26.37 48.04 -16.15
CA ILE A 434 27.40 48.77 -15.42
C ILE A 434 28.48 49.11 -16.45
N GLU A 435 28.16 50.04 -17.33
CA GLU A 435 29.16 50.81 -18.08
C GLU A 435 28.70 52.26 -18.07
N GLY A 436 29.58 53.14 -17.62
CA GLY A 436 29.42 54.59 -17.71
C GLY A 436 28.82 55.26 -16.47
N LEU A 437 29.64 55.55 -15.47
CA LEU A 437 29.60 56.86 -14.81
C LEU A 437 30.96 57.15 -14.16
N SER A 438 31.85 57.75 -14.96
CA SER A 438 32.92 58.59 -14.46
C SER A 438 32.29 59.88 -13.95
N LEU A 439 32.29 60.10 -12.64
CA LEU A 439 32.16 61.43 -12.05
C LEU A 439 33.01 61.46 -10.77
N THR A 440 34.12 62.18 -10.89
CA THR A 440 34.85 62.84 -9.83
C THR A 440 33.91 63.55 -8.86
N ASP A 441 33.93 63.21 -7.57
CA ASP A 441 33.95 64.23 -6.53
C ASP A 441 34.39 63.67 -5.17
N THR A 442 35.31 64.39 -4.56
CA THR A 442 35.79 64.23 -3.19
C THR A 442 34.77 64.81 -2.20
N HIS A 443 34.75 64.28 -0.97
CA HIS A 443 33.91 64.75 0.15
C HIS A 443 32.40 64.52 0.08
N HIS A 444 31.96 63.30 0.43
CA HIS A 444 30.96 63.06 1.50
C HIS A 444 30.43 61.62 1.44
N ARG A 445 30.71 60.80 2.47
CA ARG A 445 29.72 60.07 3.29
C ARG A 445 30.36 58.93 4.09
N GLY A 446 31.00 59.32 5.19
CA GLY A 446 31.18 58.45 6.37
C GLY A 446 29.88 58.21 7.13
N ARG A 447 28.82 57.70 6.47
CA ARG A 447 27.51 57.44 7.11
C ARG A 447 26.83 56.11 6.78
N ILE A 448 27.50 55.17 6.11
CA ILE A 448 26.92 53.85 5.82
C ILE A 448 27.65 52.69 6.54
N LEU A 449 28.84 52.92 7.10
CA LEU A 449 29.61 51.85 7.77
C LEU A 449 29.35 51.70 9.29
N ASN A 450 28.45 52.49 9.89
CA ASN A 450 28.17 52.46 11.34
C ASN A 450 26.88 51.72 11.76
N ARG A 451 26.29 50.88 10.89
CA ARG A 451 25.08 50.09 11.22
C ARG A 451 25.27 48.56 11.23
N LEU A 452 26.49 48.06 11.12
CA LEU A 452 26.77 46.61 11.15
C LEU A 452 27.68 46.15 12.29
N SER A 453 28.00 47.02 13.23
CA SER A 453 28.84 46.68 14.38
C SER A 453 28.20 47.19 15.67
N GLN A 454 27.33 46.40 16.28
CA GLN A 454 27.28 46.17 17.73
C GLN A 454 26.50 44.87 18.05
N PRO A 455 26.96 44.06 19.03
CA PRO A 455 26.44 42.73 19.31
C PRO A 455 25.43 42.74 20.48
N ILE A 456 24.36 41.95 20.40
CA ILE A 456 23.61 41.52 21.60
C ILE A 456 23.70 40.00 21.68
N LEU A 457 24.46 39.56 22.68
CA LEU A 457 24.59 38.20 23.17
C LEU A 457 23.32 37.77 23.93
N SER A 458 22.89 36.51 23.76
CA SER A 458 22.55 35.62 24.88
C SER A 458 22.40 34.16 24.42
N VAL A 459 22.83 33.23 25.30
CA VAL A 459 22.59 31.75 25.33
C VAL A 459 23.68 30.84 24.68
N PRO A 460 24.13 29.73 25.34
CA PRO A 460 25.55 29.45 25.53
C PRO A 460 26.23 28.40 24.64
N THR A 461 27.55 28.49 24.72
CA THR A 461 28.65 27.65 24.24
C THR A 461 28.61 26.18 24.68
N MET A 462 28.57 25.26 23.71
CA MET A 462 29.50 24.13 23.58
C MET A 462 29.22 23.37 22.28
N CYS A 463 29.93 23.71 21.19
CA CYS A 463 30.20 22.85 20.00
C CYS A 463 30.73 23.61 18.76
N ARG A 464 31.05 24.92 18.85
CA ARG A 464 31.53 25.68 17.67
C ARG A 464 32.99 25.42 17.27
N GLY A 465 33.84 24.91 18.17
CA GLY A 465 35.27 24.74 17.90
C GLY A 465 35.62 23.69 16.82
N ARG A 466 34.86 22.59 16.70
CA ARG A 466 35.17 21.52 15.73
C ARG A 466 34.66 21.81 14.32
N ILE A 467 33.52 22.48 14.18
CA ILE A 467 32.89 22.75 12.88
C ILE A 467 33.62 23.88 12.15
N VAL A 468 33.98 24.95 12.86
CA VAL A 468 34.72 26.08 12.27
C VAL A 468 36.13 25.65 11.82
N ARG A 469 36.84 24.83 12.62
CA ARG A 469 38.14 24.26 12.22
C ARG A 469 38.05 23.30 11.03
N ARG A 470 36.96 22.53 10.91
CA ARG A 470 36.72 21.64 9.75
C ARG A 470 36.41 22.44 8.48
N LEU A 471 35.62 23.51 8.58
CA LEU A 471 35.29 24.38 7.45
C LEU A 471 36.50 25.18 6.96
N GLN A 472 37.32 25.72 7.87
CA GLN A 472 38.57 26.39 7.49
C GLN A 472 39.58 25.45 6.82
N ARG A 473 39.70 24.19 7.28
CA ARG A 473 40.56 23.18 6.62
C ARG A 473 40.04 22.79 5.24
N ARG A 474 38.72 22.75 5.04
CA ARG A 474 38.10 22.43 3.74
C ARG A 474 38.26 23.57 2.73
N ALA A 475 38.12 24.82 3.19
CA ALA A 475 38.37 26.02 2.39
C ALA A 475 39.84 26.12 1.96
N LYS A 476 40.80 25.87 2.89
CA LYS A 476 42.23 25.87 2.55
C LYS A 476 42.60 24.79 1.51
N ARG A 477 41.98 23.60 1.57
CA ARG A 477 42.20 22.52 0.58
C ARG A 477 41.61 22.83 -0.79
N LEU A 478 40.51 23.58 -0.86
CA LEU A 478 39.89 23.99 -2.12
C LEU A 478 40.70 25.09 -2.82
N ILE A 479 41.25 26.03 -2.06
CA ILE A 479 42.11 27.11 -2.58
C ILE A 479 43.42 26.53 -3.15
N VAL A 480 44.07 25.59 -2.44
CA VAL A 480 45.31 24.96 -2.92
C VAL A 480 45.08 24.11 -4.19
N LYS A 481 43.92 23.45 -4.33
CA LYS A 481 43.55 22.70 -5.54
C LYS A 481 43.25 23.60 -6.74
N HIS A 482 42.78 24.83 -6.53
CA HIS A 482 42.52 25.76 -7.62
C HIS A 482 43.81 26.42 -8.12
N VAL A 483 44.76 26.71 -7.23
CA VAL A 483 46.06 27.31 -7.60
C VAL A 483 47.00 26.31 -8.31
N THR A 484 46.86 25.00 -8.05
CA THR A 484 47.65 23.96 -8.75
C THR A 484 47.08 23.52 -10.08
N ALA A 485 45.85 23.92 -10.41
CA ALA A 485 45.21 23.62 -11.70
C ALA A 485 45.39 24.73 -12.76
N SER A 486 45.92 25.91 -12.38
CA SER A 486 46.21 27.02 -13.30
C SER A 486 47.67 27.11 -13.76
N HIS A 487 48.51 26.12 -13.41
CA HIS A 487 49.93 26.05 -13.82
C HIS A 487 50.34 24.65 -14.34
N ARG A 488 49.44 23.96 -15.04
CA ARG A 488 49.78 22.84 -15.92
C ARG A 488 49.14 23.02 -17.28
#